data_AF-A0A7S2R6L5-F1
#
_entry.id   AF-A0A7S2R6L5-F1
#
_cell.length_a   1.000
_cell.length_b   1.000
_cell.length_c   1.000
_cell.angle_alpha   90.00
_cell.angle_beta   90.00
_cell.angle_gamma   90.00
#
_symmetry.space_group_name_H-M   'P 1'
#
loop_
_entity.id
_entity.type
_entity.pdbx_description
1 polymer ?
#
loop_
_entity_poly.entity_id
_entity_poly.type
_entity_poly.pdbx_seq_one_letter_code
_entity_poly.pdbx_strand_id
1 'polypeptide(L)'
;QPEGQGTFTYKSGNKYEGQWSKGKRNGNGTFNYRNGDIYVGEWVDDKKDGIGLYQWDSSHLEFCNCLDIKTYVDDEAQEGMRWNSDKTRVCRLINGLEVEETSKSEAEEFKDNASMISPFLFMALMQYF
;
A
#
# COMPACT_ATOMS: atom_id res chain seq x y z
N GLN A 1 15.36 -19.77 8.54
CA GLN A 1 14.83 -18.42 8.26
C GLN A 1 13.69 -18.57 7.27
N PRO A 2 12.61 -17.77 7.37
CA PRO A 2 11.53 -17.76 6.37
C PRO A 2 12.06 -17.51 4.94
N GLU A 3 11.51 -18.24 3.97
CA GLU A 3 11.80 -18.14 2.53
C GLU A 3 10.53 -18.50 1.74
N GLY A 4 10.30 -17.87 0.59
CA GLY A 4 9.11 -18.13 -0.24
C GLY A 4 7.83 -17.55 0.37
N GLN A 5 6.67 -18.09 0.01
CA GLN A 5 5.38 -17.63 0.52
C GLN A 5 5.16 -18.06 1.98
N GLY A 6 4.67 -17.15 2.82
CA GLY A 6 4.41 -17.47 4.22
C GLY A 6 3.62 -16.42 4.97
N THR A 7 3.01 -16.86 6.07
CA THR A 7 2.32 -16.00 7.03
C THR A 7 3.13 -15.91 8.31
N PHE A 8 3.23 -14.70 8.86
CA PHE A 8 3.82 -14.45 10.18
C PHE A 8 2.91 -13.59 11.03
N THR A 9 2.62 -14.04 12.25
CA THR A 9 1.86 -13.26 13.24
C THR A 9 2.83 -12.73 14.30
N TYR A 10 2.89 -11.41 14.41
CA TYR A 10 3.74 -10.73 15.38
C TYR A 10 3.11 -10.78 16.77
N LYS A 11 3.95 -10.73 17.82
CA LYS A 11 3.48 -10.62 19.22
C LYS A 11 2.63 -9.37 19.46
N SER A 12 2.82 -8.33 18.65
CA SER A 12 1.99 -7.11 18.69
C SER A 12 0.54 -7.34 18.28
N GLY A 13 0.26 -8.45 17.57
CA GLY A 13 -1.02 -8.73 16.93
C GLY A 13 -1.05 -8.39 15.43
N ASN A 14 0.00 -7.77 14.89
CA ASN A 14 0.13 -7.56 13.45
C ASN A 14 0.30 -8.90 12.73
N LYS A 15 -0.11 -8.98 11.46
CA LYS A 15 0.04 -10.17 10.62
C LYS A 15 0.60 -9.79 9.25
N TYR A 16 1.69 -10.43 8.84
CA TYR A 16 2.16 -10.38 7.46
C TYR A 16 1.81 -11.67 6.73
N GLU A 17 1.39 -11.57 5.48
CA GLU A 17 1.17 -12.68 4.57
C GLU A 17 1.75 -12.31 3.21
N GLY A 18 2.76 -13.05 2.76
CA GLY A 18 3.44 -12.73 1.51
C GLY A 18 4.79 -13.42 1.37
N GLN A 19 5.60 -12.87 0.49
CA GLN A 19 6.90 -13.43 0.13
C GLN A 19 7.98 -13.08 1.17
N TRP A 20 8.85 -14.04 1.42
CA TRP A 20 9.97 -13.95 2.34
C TRP A 20 11.26 -14.30 1.62
N SER A 21 12.34 -13.61 1.97
CA SER A 21 13.68 -14.04 1.62
C SER A 21 14.66 -13.74 2.75
N LYS A 22 15.51 -14.72 3.09
CA LYS A 22 16.49 -14.61 4.20
C LYS A 22 15.87 -14.16 5.53
N GLY A 23 14.62 -14.55 5.75
CA GLY A 23 13.85 -14.21 6.94
C GLY A 23 13.34 -12.77 7.03
N LYS A 24 13.40 -12.01 5.93
CA LYS A 24 12.78 -10.70 5.79
C LYS A 24 11.62 -10.76 4.81
N ARG A 25 10.64 -9.87 4.97
CA ARG A 25 9.60 -9.64 3.96
C ARG A 25 10.25 -9.13 2.68
N ASN A 26 10.00 -9.79 1.57
CA ASN A 26 10.63 -9.50 0.29
C ASN A 26 9.75 -9.99 -0.86
N GLY A 27 9.40 -9.11 -1.81
CA GLY A 27 8.39 -9.35 -2.84
C GLY A 27 7.00 -8.82 -2.42
N ASN A 28 5.94 -9.40 -2.98
CA ASN A 28 4.58 -8.95 -2.71
C ASN A 28 4.06 -9.50 -1.38
N GLY A 29 3.33 -8.66 -0.63
CA GLY A 29 2.68 -9.11 0.60
C GLY A 29 1.66 -8.14 1.17
N THR A 30 0.81 -8.69 2.02
CA THR A 30 -0.19 -7.98 2.81
C THR A 30 0.25 -7.89 4.26
N PHE A 31 0.25 -6.71 4.83
CA PHE A 31 0.49 -6.46 6.24
C PHE A 31 -0.78 -5.91 6.87
N ASN A 32 -1.37 -6.72 7.75
CA ASN A 32 -2.52 -6.36 8.57
C ASN A 32 -2.00 -5.83 9.90
N TYR A 33 -2.29 -4.58 10.18
CA TYR A 33 -1.98 -3.94 11.44
C TYR A 33 -3.06 -4.28 12.47
N ARG A 34 -2.67 -4.38 13.74
CA ARG A 34 -3.60 -4.70 14.83
C ARG A 34 -4.71 -3.66 15.00
N ASN A 35 -4.44 -2.41 14.65
CA ASN A 35 -5.43 -1.32 14.70
C ASN A 35 -6.51 -1.46 13.60
N GLY A 36 -6.37 -2.40 12.67
CA GLY A 36 -7.32 -2.64 11.58
C GLY A 36 -6.81 -2.15 10.23
N ASP A 37 -5.70 -1.42 10.19
CA ASP A 37 -5.14 -0.92 8.93
C ASP A 37 -4.54 -2.05 8.11
N ILE A 38 -4.53 -1.89 6.80
CA ILE A 38 -4.01 -2.89 5.87
C ILE A 38 -3.09 -2.20 4.87
N TYR A 39 -1.89 -2.74 4.72
CA TYR A 39 -1.01 -2.42 3.61
C TYR A 39 -0.93 -3.63 2.68
N VAL A 40 -1.15 -3.41 1.39
CA VAL A 40 -0.89 -4.40 0.33
C VAL A 40 0.14 -3.78 -0.61
N GLY A 41 1.27 -4.43 -0.81
CA GLY A 41 2.25 -3.92 -1.77
C GLY A 41 3.53 -4.71 -1.81
N GLU A 42 4.51 -4.09 -2.45
CA GLU A 42 5.85 -4.63 -2.62
C GLU A 42 6.73 -4.34 -1.39
N TRP A 43 7.63 -5.29 -1.11
CA TRP A 43 8.52 -5.29 0.04
C TRP A 43 9.95 -5.62 -0.40
N VAL A 44 10.93 -4.92 0.16
CA VAL A 44 12.36 -5.24 0.01
C VAL A 44 13.03 -5.13 1.37
N ASP A 45 13.58 -6.24 1.86
CA ASP A 45 14.31 -6.30 3.13
C ASP A 45 13.54 -5.69 4.33
N ASP A 46 12.29 -6.13 4.52
CA ASP A 46 11.35 -5.66 5.54
C ASP A 46 10.83 -4.23 5.38
N LYS A 47 11.15 -3.55 4.29
CA LYS A 47 10.67 -2.21 3.98
C LYS A 47 9.64 -2.27 2.85
N LYS A 48 8.64 -1.39 2.91
CA LYS A 48 7.73 -1.12 1.79
C LYS A 48 8.55 -0.47 0.68
N ASP A 49 8.54 -1.04 -0.52
CA ASP A 49 9.33 -0.56 -1.66
C ASP A 49 8.64 -0.99 -2.95
N GLY A 50 8.22 -0.04 -3.77
CA GLY A 50 7.37 -0.23 -4.94
C GLY A 50 5.96 0.35 -4.75
N ILE A 51 5.00 -0.14 -5.53
CA ILE A 51 3.62 0.37 -5.47
C ILE A 51 2.86 -0.37 -4.36
N GLY A 52 2.09 0.38 -3.56
CA GLY A 52 1.27 -0.17 -2.50
C GLY A 52 -0.08 0.51 -2.36
N LEU A 53 -1.04 -0.21 -1.80
CA LEU A 53 -2.32 0.29 -1.32
C LEU A 53 -2.31 0.23 0.20
N TYR A 54 -2.50 1.39 0.83
CA TYR A 54 -2.71 1.49 2.26
C TYR A 54 -4.17 1.85 2.54
N GLN A 55 -4.76 1.14 3.49
CA GLN A 55 -6.11 1.38 3.99
C GLN A 55 -6.05 1.57 5.50
N TRP A 56 -6.66 2.63 5.99
CA TRP A 56 -6.98 2.79 7.41
C TRP A 56 -8.46 3.10 7.56
N ASP A 57 -9.00 2.82 8.74
CA ASP A 57 -10.40 3.05 9.14
C ASP A 57 -11.51 2.53 8.20
N SER A 58 -11.16 1.62 7.28
CA SER A 58 -12.01 1.07 6.20
C SER A 58 -12.56 2.09 5.19
N SER A 59 -12.44 3.40 5.44
CA SER A 59 -12.98 4.44 4.57
C SER A 59 -11.91 5.13 3.74
N HIS A 60 -10.65 5.15 4.17
CA HIS A 60 -9.57 5.79 3.43
C HIS A 60 -8.73 4.78 2.63
N LEU A 61 -8.45 5.11 1.37
CA LEU A 61 -7.55 4.37 0.50
C LEU A 61 -6.46 5.30 -0.02
N GLU A 62 -5.21 4.90 0.17
CA GLU A 62 -4.04 5.63 -0.29
C GLU A 62 -3.18 4.75 -1.19
N PHE A 63 -3.02 5.19 -2.43
CA PHE A 63 -2.11 4.58 -3.37
C PHE A 63 -0.75 5.21 -3.20
N CYS A 64 0.19 4.42 -2.70
CA CYS A 64 1.55 4.84 -2.46
C CYS A 64 2.41 4.43 -3.65
N ASN A 65 3.20 5.35 -4.19
CA ASN A 65 4.26 5.00 -5.12
C ASN A 65 5.60 5.13 -4.40
N CYS A 66 6.03 4.05 -3.75
CA CYS A 66 7.24 4.00 -2.96
C CYS A 66 8.41 3.46 -3.76
N LEU A 67 8.69 4.00 -4.94
CA LEU A 67 9.87 3.64 -5.74
C LEU A 67 11.22 3.92 -5.04
N ASP A 68 11.20 4.51 -3.84
CA ASP A 68 12.38 4.67 -2.99
C ASP A 68 11.97 4.56 -1.52
N ILE A 69 12.63 3.69 -0.75
CA ILE A 69 12.55 3.50 0.72
C ILE A 69 12.52 4.82 1.52
N LYS A 70 12.99 5.92 0.94
CA LYS A 70 13.00 7.28 1.53
C LYS A 70 11.64 7.98 1.53
N THR A 71 10.66 7.45 0.81
CA THR A 71 9.31 8.03 0.64
C THR A 71 8.31 7.54 1.69
N TYR A 72 8.76 6.83 2.72
CA TYR A 72 7.96 6.47 3.90
C TYR A 72 8.70 6.96 5.14
N VAL A 73 8.21 8.07 5.71
CA VAL A 73 8.64 8.57 7.02
C VAL A 73 7.48 8.30 7.97
N ASP A 74 7.75 7.66 9.10
CA ASP A 74 6.76 7.37 10.14
C ASP A 74 5.48 6.65 9.67
N ASP A 75 5.62 5.71 8.73
CA ASP A 75 4.51 4.94 8.14
C ASP A 75 3.52 5.75 7.26
N GLU A 76 3.88 6.98 6.85
CA GLU A 76 3.09 7.81 5.93
C GLU A 76 3.74 7.89 4.53
N ALA A 77 2.94 7.70 3.47
CA ALA A 77 3.45 7.85 2.12
C ALA A 77 3.75 9.32 1.80
N GLN A 78 4.95 9.57 1.32
CA GLN A 78 5.38 10.90 0.91
C GLN A 78 4.83 11.25 -0.49
N GLU A 79 4.64 10.26 -1.36
CA GLU A 79 4.14 10.48 -2.73
C GLU A 79 3.03 9.47 -3.05
N GLY A 80 1.94 9.96 -3.65
CA GLY A 80 0.80 9.10 -3.95
C GLY A 80 -0.49 9.83 -4.27
N MET A 81 -1.58 9.08 -4.17
CA MET A 81 -2.94 9.59 -4.27
C MET A 81 -3.77 9.13 -3.09
N ARG A 82 -4.48 10.05 -2.45
CA ARG A 82 -5.35 9.76 -1.30
C ARG A 82 -6.79 10.00 -1.65
N TRP A 83 -7.61 8.97 -1.52
CA TRP A 83 -9.06 9.08 -1.67
C TRP A 83 -9.70 9.50 -0.36
N ASN A 84 -10.71 10.37 -0.44
CA ASN A 84 -11.55 10.67 0.70
C ASN A 84 -12.46 9.49 1.06
N SER A 85 -13.06 9.55 2.25
CA SER A 85 -13.83 8.45 2.85
C SER A 85 -15.02 7.95 2.02
N ASP A 86 -15.69 8.85 1.28
CA ASP A 86 -16.81 8.51 0.39
C ASP A 86 -16.37 8.14 -1.04
N LYS A 87 -15.06 8.12 -1.29
CA LYS A 87 -14.42 7.80 -2.58
C LYS A 87 -14.91 8.67 -3.75
N THR A 88 -15.32 9.91 -3.47
CA THR A 88 -15.75 10.87 -4.50
C THR A 88 -14.66 11.85 -4.91
N ARG A 89 -13.62 12.00 -4.08
CA ARG A 89 -12.50 12.94 -4.29
C ARG A 89 -11.17 12.25 -4.04
N VAL A 90 -10.14 12.76 -4.68
CA VAL A 90 -8.78 12.28 -4.51
C VAL A 90 -7.82 13.48 -4.53
N CYS A 91 -6.85 13.45 -3.62
CA CYS A 91 -5.78 14.42 -3.54
C CYS A 91 -4.48 13.77 -3.99
N ARG A 92 -3.65 14.52 -4.72
CA ARG A 92 -2.25 14.14 -4.91
C ARG A 92 -1.47 14.45 -3.62
N LEU A 93 -0.66 13.48 -3.20
CA LEU A 93 0.31 13.65 -2.13
C LEU A 93 1.67 14.00 -2.71
N ILE A 94 2.27 15.09 -2.23
CA ILE A 94 3.67 15.46 -2.48
C ILE A 94 4.33 15.76 -1.14
N ASN A 95 5.42 15.06 -0.81
CA ASN A 95 6.04 15.04 0.52
C ASN A 95 5.03 14.85 1.69
N GLY A 96 4.04 13.97 1.51
CA GLY A 96 3.01 13.64 2.49
C GLY A 96 1.90 14.69 2.63
N LEU A 97 2.00 15.80 1.89
CA LEU A 97 1.02 16.87 1.91
C LEU A 97 0.05 16.72 0.74
N GLU A 98 -1.24 16.92 1.03
CA GLU A 98 -2.28 17.05 0.01
C GLU A 98 -2.11 18.40 -0.69
N VAL A 99 -1.68 18.36 -1.96
CA VAL A 99 -1.34 19.57 -2.71
C VAL A 99 -2.39 19.98 -3.73
N GLU A 100 -3.10 19.02 -4.33
CA GLU A 100 -4.08 19.30 -5.38
C GLU A 100 -5.18 18.24 -5.39
N GLU A 101 -6.45 18.69 -5.45
CA GLU A 101 -7.58 17.84 -5.75
C GLU A 101 -7.57 17.49 -7.23
N THR A 102 -7.49 16.19 -7.55
CA THR A 102 -7.52 15.70 -8.93
C THR A 102 -8.91 15.19 -9.28
N SER A 103 -9.23 15.16 -10.58
CA SER A 103 -10.52 14.68 -11.04
C SER A 103 -10.68 13.18 -10.83
N LYS A 104 -11.93 12.71 -10.65
CA LYS A 104 -12.22 11.27 -10.55
C LYS A 104 -11.65 10.46 -11.73
N SER A 105 -11.69 11.02 -12.94
CA SER A 105 -11.15 10.38 -14.15
C SER A 105 -9.62 10.20 -14.10
N GLU A 106 -8.89 11.20 -13.62
CA GLU A 106 -7.42 11.10 -13.48
C GLU A 106 -7.03 10.08 -12.39
N ALA A 107 -7.82 10.02 -11.32
CA ALA A 107 -7.69 9.04 -10.24
C ALA A 107 -7.88 7.60 -10.74
N GLU A 108 -8.90 7.40 -11.58
CA GLU A 108 -9.22 6.12 -12.18
C GLU A 108 -8.11 5.69 -13.15
N GLU A 109 -7.60 6.60 -13.97
CA GLU A 109 -6.45 6.31 -14.84
C GLU A 109 -5.21 5.93 -14.04
N PHE A 110 -4.89 6.64 -12.96
CA PHE A 110 -3.76 6.29 -12.09
C PHE A 110 -3.94 4.91 -11.45
N LYS A 111 -5.13 4.61 -10.94
CA LYS A 111 -5.48 3.30 -10.39
C LYS A 111 -5.29 2.20 -11.45
N ASP A 112 -5.79 2.43 -12.66
CA ASP A 112 -5.68 1.46 -13.76
C ASP A 112 -4.22 1.25 -14.14
N ASN A 113 -3.43 2.32 -14.27
CA ASN A 113 -1.99 2.23 -14.51
C ASN A 113 -1.24 1.47 -13.39
N ALA A 114 -1.55 1.75 -12.12
CA ALA A 114 -0.97 1.03 -10.98
C ALA A 114 -1.34 -0.46 -11.00
N SER A 115 -2.59 -0.78 -11.38
CA SER A 115 -3.06 -2.15 -11.49
C SER A 115 -2.42 -2.94 -12.65
N MET A 116 -2.05 -2.25 -13.73
CA MET A 116 -1.29 -2.85 -14.85
C MET A 116 0.14 -3.20 -14.45
N ILE A 117 0.72 -2.45 -13.50
CA ILE A 117 2.10 -2.65 -13.05
C ILE A 117 2.19 -3.78 -12.01
N SER A 118 1.19 -3.93 -11.15
CA SER A 118 1.17 -4.96 -10.11
C SER A 118 -0.10 -5.82 -10.16
N PRO A 119 -0.01 -7.08 -10.64
CA PRO A 119 -1.14 -8.03 -10.61
C PRO A 119 -1.64 -8.31 -9.19
N PHE A 120 -0.77 -8.22 -8.19
CA PHE A 120 -1.13 -8.39 -6.79
C PHE A 120 -1.95 -7.21 -6.29
N LEU A 121 -1.56 -5.99 -6.66
CA LEU A 121 -2.34 -4.78 -6.38
C LEU A 121 -3.70 -4.85 -7.08
N PHE A 122 -3.77 -5.31 -8.33
CA PHE A 122 -5.05 -5.53 -9.02
C PHE A 122 -5.96 -6.47 -8.22
N MET A 123 -5.45 -7.63 -7.77
CA MET A 123 -6.24 -8.55 -6.94
C MET A 123 -6.69 -7.93 -5.62
N ALA A 124 -5.86 -7.10 -4.99
CA ALA A 124 -6.23 -6.41 -3.76
C ALA A 124 -7.32 -5.37 -4.00
N LEU A 125 -7.23 -4.58 -5.08
CA LEU A 125 -8.26 -3.61 -5.44
C LEU A 125 -9.63 -4.27 -5.62
N MET A 126 -9.68 -5.45 -6.24
CA MET A 126 -10.92 -6.23 -6.42
C MET A 126 -11.57 -6.69 -5.10
N GLN A 127 -10.87 -6.61 -3.96
CA GLN A 127 -11.43 -6.92 -2.65
C GLN A 127 -12.06 -5.69 -1.97
N TYR A 128 -11.74 -4.48 -2.43
CA TYR A 128 -12.15 -3.22 -1.82
C TYR A 128 -13.22 -2.45 -2.61
N PHE A 129 -13.63 -2.98 -3.77
CA PHE A 129 -14.63 -2.43 -4.69
C PHE A 129 -15.63 -3.51 -5.11
#